data_AF-A0A961FX78-F1
#
_entry.id   AF-A0A961FX78-F1
#
_cell.length_a   1.000
_cell.length_b   1.000
_cell.length_c   1.000
_cell.angle_alpha   90.00
_cell.angle_beta   90.00
_cell.angle_gamma   90.00
#
_symmetry.space_group_name_H-M   'P 1'
#
loop_
_entity.id
_entity.type
_entity.pdbx_description
1 polymer ?
#
loop_
_entity_poly.entity_id
_entity_poly.type
_entity_poly.pdbx_seq_one_letter_code
_entity_poly.pdbx_strand_id
1 'polypeptide(L)'
;LLDWLANELVTNGWSIKHLHRVILSSEAYRRSCEHPDAASVREKDPNGADYAAFPPRRLSAEEIRDAMLAVSGELNPEMGGIPARPDMNLEAALQPRMIMGTFAPSYVPNPRPEQRNRRTIYAHKTRGQRDPFLETFNQPGPDKSCELRDSSNVTPQVFSLLNSEESADRALAFAARVLGESNTPESAVERAFRLAFGRAPSAEEAASALAHWRECEKLQAGVNPPKREWPAEVVREANEENTGKPFTFTERLFVYEDYVPDLQPGDADARTRGFADLCLMLFNANEFVYVY
;
A
#
# COMPACT_ATOMS: atom_id res chain seq x y z
N LEU A 1 6.61 17.82 30.91
CA LEU A 1 5.85 16.64 30.43
C LEU A 1 6.63 15.35 30.65
N LEU A 2 7.85 15.23 30.09
CA LEU A 2 8.63 13.99 30.21
C LEU A 2 8.91 13.58 31.66
N ASP A 3 9.23 14.53 32.55
CA ASP A 3 9.42 14.23 33.97
C ASP A 3 8.13 13.72 34.65
N TRP A 4 6.97 14.25 34.25
CA TRP A 4 5.68 13.82 34.76
C TRP A 4 5.36 12.39 34.28
N LEU A 5 5.58 12.10 33.00
CA LEU A 5 5.40 10.76 32.43
C LEU A 5 6.38 9.75 33.04
N ALA A 6 7.63 10.15 33.29
CA ALA A 6 8.62 9.32 33.95
C ALA A 6 8.20 8.99 35.39
N ASN A 7 7.72 9.99 36.14
CA ASN A 7 7.18 9.77 37.48
C ASN A 7 5.95 8.84 37.44
N GLU A 8 5.01 9.07 36.52
CA GLU A 8 3.82 8.23 36.33
C GLU A 8 4.18 6.77 36.01
N LEU A 9 5.24 6.55 35.21
CA LEU A 9 5.73 5.21 34.92
C LEU A 9 6.29 4.52 36.19
N VAL A 10 7.09 5.23 36.98
CA VAL A 10 7.69 4.69 38.21
C VAL A 10 6.61 4.40 39.27
N THR A 11 5.67 5.32 39.49
CA THR A 11 4.61 5.17 40.50
C THR A 11 3.62 4.07 40.16
N ASN A 12 3.39 3.78 38.87
CA ASN A 12 2.50 2.72 38.39
C ASN A 12 3.25 1.42 38.05
N GLY A 13 4.37 1.15 38.73
CA GLY A 13 5.07 -0.14 38.66
C GLY A 13 5.69 -0.44 37.30
N TRP A 14 6.16 0.58 36.59
CA TRP A 14 6.82 0.46 35.28
C TRP A 14 5.92 -0.13 34.18
N SER A 15 4.61 -0.02 34.33
CA SER A 15 3.64 -0.53 33.36
C SER A 15 3.59 0.34 32.11
N ILE A 16 4.21 -0.14 31.03
CA ILE A 16 4.15 0.51 29.70
C ILE A 16 2.71 0.62 29.20
N LYS A 17 1.87 -0.39 29.45
CA LYS A 17 0.46 -0.39 29.03
C LYS A 17 -0.34 0.71 29.74
N HIS A 18 -0.04 0.99 30.99
CA HIS A 18 -0.63 2.11 31.73
C HIS A 18 -0.21 3.44 31.11
N LEU A 19 1.09 3.64 30.88
CA LEU A 19 1.61 4.86 30.26
C LEU A 19 0.99 5.11 28.89
N HIS A 20 0.88 4.08 28.05
CA HIS A 20 0.16 4.17 26.77
C HIS A 20 -1.29 4.61 26.97
N ARG A 21 -2.02 4.02 27.91
CA ARG A 21 -3.41 4.42 28.18
C ARG A 21 -3.52 5.89 28.59
N VAL A 22 -2.64 6.37 29.46
CA VAL A 22 -2.62 7.78 29.91
C VAL A 22 -2.42 8.71 28.71
N ILE A 23 -1.45 8.42 27.84
CA ILE A 23 -1.17 9.23 26.66
C ILE A 23 -2.35 9.19 25.68
N LEU A 24 -2.82 7.99 25.32
CA LEU A 24 -3.89 7.78 24.33
C LEU A 24 -5.27 8.30 24.79
N SER A 25 -5.48 8.45 26.10
CA SER A 25 -6.71 9.03 26.67
C SER A 25 -6.59 10.50 27.04
N SER A 26 -5.41 11.11 26.85
CA SER A 26 -5.24 12.55 27.06
C SER A 26 -6.14 13.35 26.11
N GLU A 27 -6.53 14.56 26.53
CA GLU A 27 -7.31 15.45 25.68
C GLU A 27 -6.51 15.84 24.44
N ALA A 28 -5.22 16.15 24.61
CA ALA A 28 -4.32 16.51 23.51
C ALA A 28 -4.24 15.42 22.43
N TYR A 29 -4.12 14.14 22.82
CA TYR A 29 -4.07 13.03 21.85
C TYR A 29 -5.40 12.80 21.13
N ARG A 30 -6.54 13.11 21.78
CA ARG A 30 -7.89 12.89 21.23
C ARG A 30 -8.46 14.12 20.51
N ARG A 31 -7.67 15.18 20.30
CA ARG A 31 -8.11 16.35 19.52
C ARG A 31 -8.38 15.94 18.07
N SER A 32 -9.39 16.56 17.48
CA SER A 32 -9.71 16.41 16.05
C SER A 32 -8.71 17.20 15.19
N CYS A 33 -8.54 16.83 13.92
CA CYS A 33 -7.96 17.71 12.91
C CYS A 33 -8.77 18.99 12.67
N GLU A 34 -10.09 18.92 12.86
CA GLU A 34 -10.98 20.05 12.63
C GLU A 34 -11.17 20.86 13.92
N HIS A 35 -10.64 22.09 13.93
CA HIS A 35 -10.89 23.05 15.00
C HIS A 35 -12.13 23.89 14.68
N PRO A 36 -13.09 24.07 15.62
CA PRO A 36 -14.30 24.88 15.39
C PRO A 36 -14.01 26.32 14.95
N ASP A 37 -12.88 26.88 15.40
CA ASP A 37 -12.38 28.19 14.98
C ASP A 37 -11.03 28.03 14.26
N ALA A 38 -11.07 27.46 13.04
CA ALA A 38 -9.88 27.26 12.22
C ALA A 38 -9.21 28.58 11.80
N ALA A 39 -9.95 29.69 11.76
CA ALA A 39 -9.41 31.01 11.44
C ALA A 39 -8.48 31.49 12.56
N SER A 40 -8.93 31.44 13.82
CA SER A 40 -8.09 31.84 14.94
C SER A 40 -6.88 30.94 15.12
N VAL A 41 -6.96 29.64 14.84
CA VAL A 41 -5.79 28.74 14.92
C VAL A 41 -4.75 29.13 13.88
N ARG A 42 -5.17 29.38 12.62
CA ARG A 42 -4.25 29.83 11.57
C ARG A 42 -3.59 31.17 11.86
N GLU A 43 -4.28 32.06 12.57
CA GLU A 43 -3.75 33.37 12.96
C GLU A 43 -2.79 33.28 14.16
N LYS A 44 -3.17 32.55 15.20
CA LYS A 44 -2.44 32.52 16.48
C LYS A 44 -1.36 31.45 16.56
N ASP A 45 -1.59 30.31 15.91
CA ASP A 45 -0.66 29.19 15.86
C ASP A 45 -0.45 28.72 14.40
N PRO A 46 0.17 29.56 13.55
CA PRO A 46 0.41 29.20 12.15
C PRO A 46 1.35 28.00 11.99
N ASN A 47 2.15 27.68 13.01
CA ASN A 47 3.13 26.59 12.98
C ASN A 47 2.60 25.28 13.61
N GLY A 48 1.41 25.29 14.22
CA GLY A 48 0.84 24.12 14.90
C GLY A 48 1.58 23.70 16.18
N ALA A 49 2.29 24.62 16.84
CA ALA A 49 3.12 24.34 18.01
C ALA A 49 2.31 24.15 19.30
N ASP A 50 1.09 24.71 19.36
CA ASP A 50 0.22 24.66 20.55
C ASP A 50 -0.71 23.43 20.53
N TYR A 51 -0.61 22.60 19.48
CA TYR A 51 -1.41 21.40 19.27
C TYR A 51 -2.92 21.66 19.36
N ALA A 52 -3.37 22.86 18.97
CA ALA A 52 -4.78 23.26 19.05
C ALA A 52 -5.72 22.32 18.27
N ALA A 53 -5.19 21.68 17.21
CA ALA A 53 -5.79 20.58 16.47
C ALA A 53 -4.76 19.48 16.23
N PHE A 54 -5.22 18.28 15.91
CA PHE A 54 -4.34 17.21 15.46
C PHE A 54 -3.76 17.58 14.08
N PRO A 55 -2.43 17.51 13.87
CA PRO A 55 -1.87 17.71 12.55
C PRO A 55 -2.10 16.44 11.70
N PRO A 56 -2.70 16.56 10.49
CA PRO A 56 -2.89 15.41 9.61
C PRO A 56 -1.55 14.69 9.35
N ARG A 57 -1.54 13.38 9.53
CA ARG A 57 -0.33 12.57 9.35
C ARG A 57 -0.45 11.72 8.10
N ARG A 58 0.49 11.88 7.18
CA ARG A 58 0.56 11.02 6.00
C ARG A 58 0.91 9.58 6.36
N LEU A 59 0.30 8.63 5.66
CA LEU A 59 0.63 7.22 5.74
C LEU A 59 2.04 6.96 5.18
N SER A 60 2.78 6.09 5.87
CA SER A 60 4.06 5.56 5.39
C SER A 60 3.86 4.47 4.33
N ALA A 61 4.92 4.13 3.59
CA ALA A 61 4.88 3.12 2.53
C ALA A 61 4.14 1.82 2.90
N GLU A 62 4.47 1.25 4.07
CA GLU A 62 3.86 0.02 4.58
C GLU A 62 2.39 0.22 4.93
N GLU A 63 2.04 1.37 5.50
CA GLU A 63 0.65 1.71 5.84
C GLU A 63 -0.21 1.93 4.59
N ILE A 64 0.33 2.56 3.54
CA ILE A 64 -0.37 2.74 2.25
C ILE A 64 -0.70 1.38 1.64
N ARG A 65 0.30 0.49 1.54
CA ARG A 65 0.08 -0.86 1.01
C ARG A 65 -0.89 -1.67 1.87
N ASP A 66 -0.72 -1.64 3.19
CA ASP A 66 -1.60 -2.37 4.11
C ASP A 66 -3.04 -1.81 4.09
N ALA A 67 -3.21 -0.49 3.90
CA ALA A 67 -4.52 0.13 3.73
C ALA A 67 -5.21 -0.34 2.45
N MET A 68 -4.51 -0.36 1.32
CA MET A 68 -5.04 -0.88 0.05
C MET A 68 -5.47 -2.34 0.18
N LEU A 69 -4.66 -3.19 0.82
CA LEU A 69 -5.01 -4.59 1.10
C LEU A 69 -6.21 -4.72 2.05
N ALA A 70 -6.34 -3.86 3.05
CA ALA A 70 -7.43 -3.89 4.01
C ALA A 70 -8.78 -3.52 3.36
N VAL A 71 -8.79 -2.48 2.53
CA VAL A 71 -10.01 -2.04 1.85
C VAL A 71 -10.38 -2.95 0.69
N SER A 72 -9.40 -3.53 -0.02
CA SER A 72 -9.67 -4.55 -1.03
C SER A 72 -10.14 -5.88 -0.44
N GLY A 73 -9.87 -6.12 0.84
CA GLY A 73 -10.25 -7.35 1.56
C GLY A 73 -9.24 -8.49 1.39
N GLU A 74 -8.08 -8.22 0.80
CA GLU A 74 -7.02 -9.21 0.57
C GLU A 74 -6.09 -9.37 1.77
N LEU A 75 -6.12 -8.44 2.74
CA LEU A 75 -5.20 -8.45 3.87
C LEU A 75 -5.35 -9.70 4.74
N ASN A 76 -4.31 -10.53 4.78
CA ASN A 76 -4.15 -11.60 5.76
C ASN A 76 -3.57 -11.03 7.07
N PRO A 77 -4.31 -11.09 8.21
CA PRO A 77 -3.90 -10.54 9.49
C PRO A 77 -3.02 -11.47 10.33
N GLU A 78 -2.63 -12.65 9.83
CA GLU A 78 -1.82 -13.63 10.57
C GLU A 78 -0.51 -13.01 11.08
N MET A 79 -0.23 -13.19 12.38
CA MET A 79 0.94 -12.64 13.05
C MET A 79 2.09 -13.65 13.11
N GLY A 80 3.32 -13.20 12.80
CA GLY A 80 4.53 -14.02 12.91
C GLY A 80 4.74 -14.98 11.74
N GLY A 81 5.44 -16.09 11.94
CA GLY A 81 5.66 -17.10 10.90
C GLY A 81 6.74 -16.72 9.87
N ILE A 82 6.77 -17.47 8.76
CA ILE A 82 7.74 -17.29 7.68
C ILE A 82 7.46 -15.95 6.98
N PRO A 83 8.50 -15.15 6.64
CA PRO A 83 8.32 -13.91 5.90
C PRO A 83 7.55 -14.13 4.59
N ALA A 84 6.60 -13.24 4.33
CA ALA A 84 5.86 -13.20 3.06
C ALA A 84 6.73 -12.60 1.97
N ARG A 85 6.60 -13.06 0.74
CA ARG A 85 7.13 -12.41 -0.46
C ARG A 85 5.96 -11.89 -1.29
N PRO A 86 5.57 -10.62 -1.10
CA PRO A 86 4.62 -9.91 -1.96
C PRO A 86 5.00 -10.00 -3.44
N ASP A 87 4.04 -9.78 -4.32
CA ASP A 87 4.38 -9.43 -5.70
C ASP A 87 5.13 -8.08 -5.72
N MET A 88 6.01 -7.93 -6.70
CA MET A 88 6.68 -6.67 -7.00
C MET A 88 6.80 -6.56 -8.51
N ASN A 89 7.11 -5.36 -9.01
CA ASN A 89 7.36 -5.16 -10.42
C ASN A 89 8.36 -6.20 -10.97
N LEU A 90 7.97 -6.90 -12.04
CA LEU A 90 8.70 -8.07 -12.54
C LEU A 90 10.11 -7.73 -13.02
N GLU A 91 10.31 -6.55 -13.62
CA GLU A 91 11.64 -6.08 -14.03
C GLU A 91 12.55 -5.98 -12.81
N ALA A 92 12.08 -5.33 -11.73
CA ALA A 92 12.81 -5.23 -10.47
C ALA A 92 13.02 -6.60 -9.79
N ALA A 93 12.02 -7.49 -9.82
CA ALA A 93 12.10 -8.84 -9.25
C ALA A 93 13.20 -9.68 -9.93
N LEU A 94 13.30 -9.57 -11.24
CA LEU A 94 14.22 -10.31 -12.08
C LEU A 94 15.57 -9.61 -12.26
N GLN A 95 15.85 -8.49 -11.59
CA GLN A 95 17.17 -7.87 -11.66
C GLN A 95 18.26 -8.86 -11.21
N PRO A 96 19.35 -9.01 -11.99
CA PRO A 96 20.44 -9.88 -11.62
C PRO A 96 21.14 -9.31 -10.38
N ARG A 97 21.40 -10.18 -9.40
CA ARG A 97 22.08 -9.79 -8.17
C ARG A 97 23.30 -10.65 -7.98
N MET A 98 24.44 -10.01 -7.75
CA MET A 98 25.69 -10.69 -7.44
C MET A 98 25.82 -10.85 -5.92
N ILE A 99 26.22 -12.03 -5.49
CA ILE A 99 26.68 -12.32 -4.13
C ILE A 99 28.12 -12.82 -4.20
N MET A 100 28.83 -12.87 -3.07
CA MET A 100 30.25 -13.22 -3.07
C MET A 100 30.48 -14.57 -3.75
N GLY A 101 31.15 -14.55 -4.91
CA GLY A 101 31.50 -15.73 -5.70
C GLY A 101 30.36 -16.37 -6.51
N THR A 102 29.15 -15.80 -6.56
CA THR A 102 28.04 -16.37 -7.35
C THR A 102 26.87 -15.38 -7.60
N PHE A 103 25.78 -15.85 -8.22
CA PHE A 103 24.56 -15.09 -8.48
C PHE A 103 23.50 -15.43 -7.43
N ALA A 104 22.82 -14.41 -6.92
CA ALA A 104 21.66 -14.64 -6.08
C ALA A 104 20.48 -15.08 -6.96
N PRO A 105 19.61 -15.95 -6.45
CA PRO A 105 18.38 -16.28 -7.16
C PRO A 105 17.51 -15.03 -7.34
N SER A 106 16.72 -15.07 -8.41
CA SER A 106 15.68 -14.09 -8.69
C SER A 106 14.73 -13.95 -7.50
N TYR A 107 14.17 -12.75 -7.33
CA TYR A 107 13.03 -12.61 -6.44
C TYR A 107 11.84 -13.34 -7.06
N VAL A 108 11.19 -14.18 -6.26
CA VAL A 108 9.95 -14.83 -6.63
C VAL A 108 8.94 -14.63 -5.50
N PRO A 109 7.67 -14.29 -5.81
CA PRO A 109 6.65 -14.10 -4.79
C PRO A 109 6.29 -15.42 -4.11
N ASN A 110 5.47 -15.37 -3.05
CA ASN A 110 4.78 -16.59 -2.59
C ASN A 110 3.67 -16.95 -3.60
N PRO A 111 3.47 -18.25 -3.90
CA PRO A 111 2.62 -18.68 -5.00
C PRO A 111 1.14 -18.33 -4.81
N ARG A 112 0.65 -18.22 -3.57
CA ARG A 112 -0.77 -17.99 -3.28
C ARG A 112 -1.05 -16.62 -2.67
N PRO A 113 -2.20 -15.98 -3.00
CA PRO A 113 -2.61 -14.69 -2.44
C PRO A 113 -2.53 -14.67 -0.91
N GLU A 114 -3.07 -15.70 -0.25
CA GLU A 114 -3.14 -15.75 1.22
C GLU A 114 -1.75 -15.71 1.89
N GLN A 115 -0.71 -16.16 1.19
CA GLN A 115 0.67 -16.18 1.68
C GLN A 115 1.39 -14.85 1.48
N ARG A 116 1.09 -14.12 0.39
CA ARG A 116 1.79 -12.90 -0.02
C ARG A 116 1.08 -11.60 0.38
N ASN A 117 -0.25 -11.63 0.50
CA ASN A 117 -1.08 -10.47 0.88
C ASN A 117 -1.13 -10.28 2.40
N ARG A 118 0.03 -10.37 3.05
CA ARG A 118 0.20 -10.17 4.50
C ARG A 118 0.60 -8.72 4.77
N ARG A 119 0.42 -8.29 6.03
CA ARG A 119 0.90 -7.00 6.52
C ARG A 119 2.36 -6.80 6.13
N THR A 120 2.68 -5.61 5.63
CA THR A 120 3.98 -5.30 5.01
C THR A 120 5.13 -5.41 6.02
N ILE A 121 4.86 -5.35 7.32
CA ILE A 121 5.83 -5.65 8.39
C ILE A 121 6.37 -7.09 8.36
N TYR A 122 5.63 -8.03 7.77
CA TYR A 122 6.05 -9.43 7.60
C TYR A 122 6.61 -9.70 6.19
N ALA A 123 6.71 -8.67 5.34
CA ALA A 123 7.31 -8.81 4.03
C ALA A 123 8.82 -9.05 4.15
N HIS A 124 9.33 -10.02 3.39
CA HIS A 124 10.74 -10.34 3.30
C HIS A 124 11.53 -9.13 2.81
N LYS A 125 12.63 -8.79 3.49
CA LYS A 125 13.50 -7.66 3.14
C LYS A 125 14.86 -8.15 2.68
N THR A 126 15.19 -7.79 1.45
CA THR A 126 16.46 -8.14 0.81
C THR A 126 17.35 -6.92 0.74
N ARG A 127 18.59 -6.99 1.28
CA ARG A 127 19.46 -5.81 1.41
C ARG A 127 19.75 -5.08 0.09
N GLY A 128 19.92 -5.82 -1.01
CA GLY A 128 20.27 -5.28 -2.33
C GLY A 128 19.12 -5.26 -3.33
N GLN A 129 17.87 -5.45 -2.88
CA GLN A 129 16.70 -5.46 -3.76
C GLN A 129 15.52 -4.89 -3.02
N ARG A 130 15.12 -3.69 -3.42
CA ARG A 130 14.01 -2.96 -2.82
C ARG A 130 12.79 -3.12 -3.70
N ASP A 131 11.62 -3.08 -3.07
CA ASP A 131 10.36 -2.96 -3.79
C ASP A 131 10.23 -1.51 -4.32
N PRO A 132 10.12 -1.29 -5.64
CA PRO A 132 10.03 0.05 -6.22
C PRO A 132 8.81 0.85 -5.73
N PHE A 133 7.70 0.17 -5.44
CA PHE A 133 6.51 0.81 -4.91
C PHE A 133 6.83 1.37 -3.51
N LEU A 134 7.32 0.52 -2.60
CA LEU A 134 7.63 0.94 -1.23
C LEU A 134 8.76 1.98 -1.18
N GLU A 135 9.75 1.88 -2.06
CA GLU A 135 10.82 2.87 -2.21
C GLU A 135 10.28 4.24 -2.60
N THR A 136 9.33 4.31 -3.53
CA THR A 136 8.75 5.57 -3.98
C THR A 136 8.03 6.31 -2.83
N PHE A 137 7.45 5.59 -1.87
CA PHE A 137 6.83 6.15 -0.66
C PHE A 137 7.80 6.27 0.53
N ASN A 138 9.08 6.48 0.26
CA ASN A 138 10.13 6.73 1.25
C ASN A 138 10.29 5.61 2.28
N GLN A 139 10.08 4.34 1.92
CA GLN A 139 10.52 3.26 2.80
C GLN A 139 12.03 3.43 3.09
N PRO A 140 12.50 3.28 4.33
CA PRO A 140 13.92 3.23 4.62
C PRO A 140 14.59 2.03 3.93
N GLY A 141 15.79 2.24 3.40
CA GLY A 141 16.60 1.17 2.85
C GLY A 141 17.04 0.17 3.94
N PRO A 142 17.16 -1.12 3.62
CA PRO A 142 17.61 -2.14 4.57
C PRO A 142 19.13 -2.11 4.85
N ASP A 143 19.88 -1.24 4.16
CA ASP A 143 21.34 -1.18 4.19
C ASP A 143 21.90 -0.15 5.19
N LYS A 144 21.08 0.77 5.69
CA LYS A 144 21.46 1.85 6.61
C LYS A 144 20.43 2.01 7.73
N SER A 145 20.91 2.48 8.88
CA SER A 145 20.02 2.93 9.96
C SER A 145 19.26 4.18 9.51
N CYS A 146 18.00 4.29 9.93
CA CYS A 146 17.14 5.43 9.69
C CYS A 146 16.57 5.90 11.04
N GLU A 147 16.95 7.11 11.44
CA GLU A 147 16.57 7.75 12.69
C GLU A 147 15.19 8.40 12.63
N LEU A 148 14.81 8.92 11.46
CA LEU A 148 13.53 9.56 11.21
C LEU A 148 13.05 9.24 9.80
N ARG A 149 11.79 8.85 9.66
CA ARG A 149 11.17 8.57 8.37
C ARG A 149 10.71 9.87 7.72
N ASP A 150 11.10 10.06 6.47
CA ASP A 150 10.68 11.22 5.69
C ASP A 150 9.28 11.03 5.11
N SER A 151 8.47 12.09 5.18
CA SER A 151 7.12 12.13 4.61
C SER A 151 7.08 13.25 3.57
N SER A 152 7.09 12.86 2.31
CA SER A 152 7.00 13.77 1.16
C SER A 152 5.68 13.59 0.42
N ASN A 153 5.30 14.54 -0.43
CA ASN A 153 4.13 14.47 -1.30
C ASN A 153 4.51 14.74 -2.76
N VAL A 154 5.68 14.24 -3.15
CA VAL A 154 6.26 14.50 -4.47
C VAL A 154 5.45 13.86 -5.60
N THR A 155 5.45 14.50 -6.75
CA THR A 155 4.71 14.08 -7.94
C THR A 155 4.89 12.59 -8.32
N PRO A 156 6.09 11.97 -8.23
CA PRO A 156 6.24 10.54 -8.49
C PRO A 156 5.37 9.63 -7.63
N GLN A 157 5.06 10.01 -6.39
CA GLN A 157 4.20 9.22 -5.51
C GLN A 157 2.74 9.25 -5.96
N VAL A 158 2.26 10.41 -6.42
CA VAL A 158 0.91 10.55 -6.99
C VAL A 158 0.78 9.69 -8.25
N PHE A 159 1.75 9.77 -9.15
CA PHE A 159 1.75 8.95 -10.36
C PHE A 159 1.92 7.46 -10.07
N SER A 160 2.64 7.09 -9.01
CA SER A 160 2.78 5.68 -8.61
C SER A 160 1.45 5.10 -8.16
N LEU A 161 0.66 5.83 -7.38
CA LEU A 161 -0.70 5.39 -7.02
C LEU A 161 -1.64 5.26 -8.23
N LEU A 162 -1.42 6.04 -9.30
CA LEU A 162 -2.25 6.01 -10.51
C LEU A 162 -1.82 4.97 -11.55
N ASN A 163 -0.54 4.60 -11.58
CA ASN A 163 0.03 3.83 -12.69
C ASN A 163 0.73 2.55 -12.25
N SER A 164 0.96 2.34 -10.94
CA SER A 164 1.61 1.12 -10.50
C SER A 164 0.66 -0.08 -10.63
N GLU A 165 1.24 -1.20 -11.00
CA GLU A 165 0.58 -2.50 -11.01
C GLU A 165 -0.01 -2.83 -9.63
N GLU A 166 0.74 -2.57 -8.55
CA GLU A 166 0.26 -2.77 -7.17
C GLU A 166 -1.04 -2.00 -6.91
N SER A 167 -1.14 -0.73 -7.32
CA SER A 167 -2.35 0.06 -7.05
C SER A 167 -3.52 -0.40 -7.93
N ALA A 168 -3.24 -0.75 -9.19
CA ALA A 168 -4.24 -1.22 -10.13
C ALA A 168 -4.86 -2.57 -9.71
N ASP A 169 -4.02 -3.53 -9.30
CA ASP A 169 -4.47 -4.85 -8.85
C ASP A 169 -5.33 -4.75 -7.59
N ARG A 170 -4.89 -3.95 -6.60
CA ARG A 170 -5.67 -3.68 -5.38
C ARG A 170 -6.97 -2.93 -5.67
N ALA A 171 -6.98 -2.02 -6.65
CA ALA A 171 -8.18 -1.29 -7.04
C ALA A 171 -9.20 -2.21 -7.72
N LEU A 172 -8.74 -3.16 -8.52
CA LEU A 172 -9.59 -4.18 -9.13
C LEU A 172 -10.18 -5.15 -8.10
N ALA A 173 -9.36 -5.61 -7.16
CA ALA A 173 -9.83 -6.42 -6.04
C ALA A 173 -10.83 -5.66 -5.16
N PHE A 174 -10.57 -4.39 -4.88
CA PHE A 174 -11.49 -3.51 -4.14
C PHE A 174 -12.82 -3.33 -4.87
N ALA A 175 -12.79 -3.15 -6.18
CA ALA A 175 -13.99 -3.08 -6.99
C ALA A 175 -14.81 -4.38 -6.93
N ALA A 176 -14.16 -5.53 -7.11
CA ALA A 176 -14.81 -6.83 -7.05
C ALA A 176 -15.47 -7.08 -5.69
N ARG A 177 -14.78 -6.74 -4.59
CA ARG A 177 -15.34 -6.81 -3.23
C ARG A 177 -16.59 -5.93 -3.09
N VAL A 178 -16.47 -4.65 -3.44
CA VAL A 178 -17.58 -3.68 -3.27
C VAL A 178 -18.80 -4.09 -4.08
N LEU A 179 -18.61 -4.52 -5.33
CA LEU A 179 -19.70 -4.97 -6.20
C LEU A 179 -20.31 -6.29 -5.74
N GLY A 180 -19.53 -7.18 -5.10
CA GLY A 180 -20.05 -8.39 -4.45
C GLY A 180 -20.86 -8.10 -3.17
N GLU A 181 -20.58 -6.99 -2.49
CA GLU A 181 -21.26 -6.57 -1.26
C GLU A 181 -22.44 -5.60 -1.52
N SER A 182 -22.69 -5.20 -2.77
CA SER A 182 -23.63 -4.13 -3.12
C SER A 182 -24.64 -4.53 -4.19
N ASN A 183 -25.90 -4.11 -4.03
CA ASN A 183 -27.00 -4.46 -4.96
C ASN A 183 -27.28 -3.38 -6.02
N THR A 184 -26.94 -2.13 -5.72
CA THR A 184 -27.21 -0.96 -6.58
C THR A 184 -25.94 -0.15 -6.81
N PRO A 185 -25.82 0.59 -7.93
CA PRO A 185 -24.69 1.47 -8.15
C PRO A 185 -24.46 2.48 -7.03
N GLU A 186 -25.54 3.06 -6.50
CA GLU A 186 -25.51 4.03 -5.41
C GLU A 186 -24.95 3.39 -4.12
N SER A 187 -25.42 2.18 -3.78
CA SER A 187 -24.88 1.45 -2.63
C SER A 187 -23.42 1.04 -2.80
N ALA A 188 -22.96 0.78 -4.04
CA ALA A 188 -21.57 0.45 -4.32
C ALA A 188 -20.65 1.65 -4.08
N VAL A 189 -21.04 2.83 -4.58
CA VAL A 189 -20.30 4.08 -4.32
C VAL A 189 -20.28 4.39 -2.83
N GLU A 190 -21.42 4.29 -2.14
CA GLU A 190 -21.48 4.51 -0.69
C GLU A 190 -20.56 3.53 0.07
N ARG A 191 -20.57 2.25 -0.31
CA ARG A 191 -19.72 1.22 0.32
C ARG A 191 -18.24 1.49 0.09
N ALA A 192 -17.85 1.89 -1.12
CA ALA A 192 -16.46 2.24 -1.43
C ALA A 192 -15.97 3.42 -0.57
N PHE A 193 -16.75 4.49 -0.45
CA PHE A 193 -16.42 5.64 0.40
C PHE A 193 -16.32 5.25 1.89
N ARG A 194 -17.25 4.43 2.39
CA ARG A 194 -17.19 3.97 3.79
C ARG A 194 -15.96 3.12 4.08
N LEU A 195 -15.53 2.29 3.13
CA LEU A 195 -14.33 1.47 3.28
C LEU A 195 -13.04 2.29 3.13
N ALA A 196 -12.97 3.20 2.16
CA ALA A 196 -11.78 4.00 1.88
C ALA A 196 -11.58 5.17 2.86
N PHE A 197 -12.66 5.89 3.19
CA PHE A 197 -12.61 7.16 3.94
C PHE A 197 -13.29 7.09 5.31
N GLY A 198 -14.00 5.99 5.63
CA GLY A 198 -14.71 5.86 6.90
C GLY A 198 -16.01 6.68 7.02
N ARG A 199 -16.45 7.34 5.93
CA ARG A 199 -17.69 8.15 5.89
C ARG A 199 -18.52 7.86 4.64
N ALA A 200 -19.76 8.36 4.63
CA ALA A 200 -20.59 8.36 3.43
C ALA A 200 -20.17 9.50 2.46
N PRO A 201 -20.35 9.32 1.15
CA PRO A 201 -20.15 10.40 0.18
C PRO A 201 -21.21 11.49 0.39
N SER A 202 -20.83 12.74 0.13
CA SER A 202 -21.80 13.83 -0.06
C SER A 202 -22.61 13.61 -1.34
N ALA A 203 -23.72 14.34 -1.50
CA ALA A 203 -24.56 14.22 -2.68
C ALA A 203 -23.81 14.53 -4.00
N GLU A 204 -22.89 15.49 -3.96
CA GLU A 204 -22.06 15.88 -5.12
C GLU A 204 -20.99 14.84 -5.44
N GLU A 205 -20.31 14.30 -4.42
CA GLU A 205 -19.34 13.22 -4.58
C GLU A 205 -20.00 11.96 -5.12
N ALA A 206 -21.17 11.59 -4.60
CA ALA A 206 -21.92 10.43 -5.06
C ALA A 206 -22.34 10.58 -6.53
N ALA A 207 -22.86 11.74 -6.92
CA ALA A 207 -23.24 12.02 -8.29
C ALA A 207 -22.03 11.97 -9.25
N SER A 208 -20.90 12.56 -8.85
CA SER A 208 -19.67 12.57 -9.64
C SER A 208 -19.06 11.18 -9.80
N ALA A 209 -19.02 10.40 -8.71
CA ALA A 209 -18.52 9.02 -8.74
C ALA A 209 -19.38 8.10 -9.62
N LEU A 210 -20.71 8.24 -9.55
CA LEU A 210 -21.63 7.50 -10.42
C LEU A 210 -21.47 7.88 -11.90
N ALA A 211 -21.30 9.18 -12.19
CA ALA A 211 -21.05 9.65 -13.55
C ALA A 211 -19.73 9.10 -14.10
N HIS A 212 -18.66 9.18 -13.30
CA HIS A 212 -17.34 8.67 -13.66
C HIS A 212 -17.36 7.16 -13.93
N TRP A 213 -17.97 6.37 -13.03
CA TRP A 213 -18.09 4.92 -13.23
C TRP A 213 -18.82 4.57 -14.53
N ARG A 214 -19.93 5.24 -14.84
CA ARG A 214 -20.68 5.02 -16.09
C ARG A 214 -19.85 5.34 -17.33
N GLU A 215 -18.96 6.32 -17.25
CA GLU A 215 -18.04 6.66 -18.34
C GLU A 215 -16.96 5.58 -18.49
N CYS A 216 -16.31 5.18 -17.40
CA CYS A 216 -15.29 4.12 -17.42
C CYS A 216 -15.87 2.78 -17.87
N GLU A 217 -17.07 2.39 -17.44
CA GLU A 217 -17.72 1.16 -17.90
C GLU A 217 -17.91 1.14 -19.42
N LYS A 218 -18.29 2.28 -20.03
CA LYS A 218 -18.41 2.39 -21.50
C LYS A 218 -17.06 2.25 -22.19
N LEU A 219 -16.01 2.86 -21.63
CA LEU A 219 -14.65 2.74 -22.16
C LEU A 219 -14.16 1.28 -22.08
N GLN A 220 -14.45 0.60 -20.97
CA GLN A 220 -14.03 -0.77 -20.71
C GLN A 220 -14.83 -1.84 -21.48
N ALA A 221 -16.03 -1.51 -21.98
CA ALA A 221 -16.91 -2.44 -22.70
C ALA A 221 -16.30 -2.99 -24.00
N GLY A 222 -15.44 -2.21 -24.67
CA GLY A 222 -14.73 -2.62 -25.88
C GLY A 222 -13.32 -3.15 -25.63
N VAL A 223 -12.86 -3.17 -24.37
CA VAL A 223 -11.50 -3.54 -24.00
C VAL A 223 -11.47 -5.00 -23.57
N ASN A 224 -10.59 -5.78 -24.19
CA ASN A 224 -10.28 -7.14 -23.78
C ASN A 224 -8.82 -7.20 -23.31
N PRO A 225 -8.56 -7.05 -22.00
CA PRO A 225 -7.21 -7.09 -21.48
C PRO A 225 -6.54 -8.43 -21.79
N PRO A 226 -5.29 -8.45 -22.28
CA PRO A 226 -4.58 -9.69 -22.51
C PRO A 226 -4.39 -10.43 -21.19
N LYS A 227 -4.46 -11.77 -21.25
CA LYS A 227 -4.05 -12.58 -20.10
C LYS A 227 -2.55 -12.40 -19.88
N ARG A 228 -2.19 -12.13 -18.64
CA ARG A 228 -0.79 -11.99 -18.26
C ARG A 228 -0.12 -13.36 -18.25
N GLU A 229 1.05 -13.43 -18.87
CA GLU A 229 1.92 -14.60 -18.84
C GLU A 229 3.03 -14.39 -17.80
N TRP A 230 3.29 -15.43 -17.01
CA TRP A 230 4.32 -15.41 -15.98
C TRP A 230 5.56 -16.16 -16.46
N PRO A 231 6.77 -15.61 -16.29
CA PRO A 231 7.97 -16.23 -16.83
C PRO A 231 8.31 -17.51 -16.04
N ALA A 232 8.34 -18.65 -16.73
CA ALA A 232 8.80 -19.91 -16.13
C ALA A 232 10.33 -19.97 -16.02
N GLU A 233 11.04 -19.23 -16.87
CA GLU A 233 12.50 -19.24 -16.96
C GLU A 233 13.02 -17.84 -17.29
N VAL A 234 14.24 -17.53 -16.83
CA VAL A 234 14.96 -16.31 -17.19
C VAL A 234 16.37 -16.67 -17.64
N VAL A 235 16.76 -16.15 -18.80
CA VAL A 235 18.14 -16.30 -19.31
C VAL A 235 19.01 -15.25 -18.65
N ARG A 236 20.12 -15.70 -18.07
CA ARG A 236 21.11 -14.87 -17.39
C ARG A 236 22.37 -14.81 -18.22
N GLU A 237 22.97 -13.63 -18.29
CA GLU A 237 24.29 -13.40 -18.86
C GLU A 237 25.24 -12.99 -17.74
N ALA A 238 26.43 -13.58 -17.73
CA ALA A 238 27.46 -13.31 -16.74
C ALA A 238 28.85 -13.54 -17.32
N ASN A 239 29.88 -13.03 -16.63
CA ASN A 239 31.27 -13.27 -17.00
C ASN A 239 31.89 -14.30 -16.05
N GLU A 240 32.59 -15.28 -16.61
CA GLU A 240 33.32 -16.28 -15.82
C GLU A 240 34.50 -15.61 -15.10
N GLU A 241 34.68 -15.94 -13.82
CA GLU A 241 35.55 -15.20 -12.90
C GLU A 241 37.03 -15.24 -13.30
N ASN A 242 37.54 -16.38 -13.79
CA ASN A 242 38.97 -16.54 -14.07
C ASN A 242 39.38 -16.07 -15.47
N THR A 243 38.49 -16.19 -16.45
CA THR A 243 38.76 -15.92 -17.86
C THR A 243 38.14 -14.62 -18.35
N GLY A 244 37.16 -14.07 -17.62
CA GLY A 244 36.40 -12.88 -18.02
C GLY A 244 35.49 -13.11 -19.23
N LYS A 245 35.34 -14.35 -19.71
CA LYS A 245 34.51 -14.66 -20.88
C LYS A 245 33.03 -14.66 -20.51
N PRO A 246 32.16 -14.08 -21.36
CA PRO A 246 30.72 -14.14 -21.13
C PRO A 246 30.22 -15.59 -21.28
N PHE A 247 29.27 -15.95 -20.46
CA PHE A 247 28.49 -17.18 -20.56
C PHE A 247 27.04 -16.90 -20.20
N THR A 248 26.15 -17.78 -20.66
CA THR A 248 24.73 -17.71 -20.31
C THR A 248 24.30 -18.95 -19.58
N PHE A 249 23.34 -18.78 -18.68
CA PHE A 249 22.66 -19.89 -18.03
C PHE A 249 21.17 -19.58 -17.91
N THR A 250 20.34 -20.60 -17.87
CA THR A 250 18.89 -20.45 -17.70
C THR A 250 18.52 -20.75 -16.26
N GLU A 251 17.92 -19.78 -15.59
CA GLU A 251 17.37 -19.93 -14.25
C GLU A 251 15.88 -20.25 -14.36
N ARG A 252 15.47 -21.41 -13.83
CA ARG A 252 14.06 -21.80 -13.77
C ARG A 252 13.38 -21.22 -12.54
N LEU A 253 12.25 -20.57 -12.75
CA LEU A 253 11.45 -19.91 -11.73
C LEU A 253 10.30 -20.84 -11.31
N PHE A 254 10.64 -21.87 -10.52
CA PHE A 254 9.72 -22.95 -10.11
C PHE A 254 8.40 -22.47 -9.48
N VAL A 255 8.40 -21.30 -8.85
CA VAL A 255 7.19 -20.73 -8.23
C VAL A 255 6.06 -20.49 -9.23
N TYR A 256 6.38 -20.19 -10.48
CA TYR A 256 5.35 -19.91 -11.50
C TYR A 256 4.68 -21.18 -12.06
N GLU A 257 5.08 -22.38 -11.62
CA GLU A 257 4.40 -23.63 -11.98
C GLU A 257 3.06 -23.80 -11.25
N ASP A 258 2.96 -23.31 -10.01
CA ASP A 258 1.77 -23.36 -9.17
C ASP A 258 1.30 -21.98 -8.66
N TYR A 259 1.76 -20.91 -9.32
CA TYR A 259 1.40 -19.54 -9.00
C TYR A 259 -0.07 -19.25 -9.30
N VAL A 260 -0.77 -18.75 -8.29
CA VAL A 260 -2.16 -18.28 -8.39
C VAL A 260 -2.13 -16.76 -8.32
N PRO A 261 -2.39 -16.04 -9.43
CA PRO A 261 -2.39 -14.58 -9.42
C PRO A 261 -3.57 -14.03 -8.61
N ASP A 262 -3.46 -12.78 -8.18
CA ASP A 262 -4.63 -12.02 -7.72
C ASP A 262 -5.58 -11.74 -8.90
N LEU A 263 -6.78 -11.22 -8.63
CA LEU A 263 -7.77 -10.94 -9.68
C LEU A 263 -7.13 -10.11 -10.81
N GLN A 264 -7.11 -10.63 -12.03
CA GLN A 264 -6.53 -9.94 -13.18
C GLN A 264 -7.60 -9.21 -14.00
N PRO A 265 -7.24 -8.14 -14.73
CA PRO A 265 -8.20 -7.40 -15.56
C PRO A 265 -8.95 -8.25 -16.60
N GLY A 266 -8.31 -9.31 -17.11
CA GLY A 266 -8.91 -10.25 -18.06
C GLY A 266 -9.95 -11.19 -17.46
N ASP A 267 -10.00 -11.34 -16.14
CA ASP A 267 -10.95 -12.20 -15.42
C ASP A 267 -12.18 -11.42 -14.93
N ALA A 268 -12.13 -10.08 -14.97
CA ALA A 268 -13.20 -9.19 -14.56
C ALA A 268 -14.11 -8.79 -15.74
N ASP A 269 -15.35 -8.40 -15.48
CA ASP A 269 -16.23 -7.81 -16.48
C ASP A 269 -15.97 -6.30 -16.65
N ALA A 270 -16.51 -5.70 -17.72
CA ALA A 270 -16.32 -4.27 -18.00
C ALA A 270 -16.85 -3.38 -16.88
N ARG A 271 -17.91 -3.80 -16.20
CA ARG A 271 -18.50 -3.11 -15.05
C ARG A 271 -17.53 -3.05 -13.87
N THR A 272 -16.89 -4.18 -13.52
CA THR A 272 -15.91 -4.26 -12.44
C THR A 272 -14.65 -3.49 -12.80
N ARG A 273 -14.14 -3.61 -14.03
CA ARG A 273 -13.00 -2.80 -14.50
C ARG A 273 -13.30 -1.30 -14.44
N GLY A 274 -14.47 -0.88 -14.90
CA GLY A 274 -14.87 0.53 -14.86
C GLY A 274 -15.04 1.07 -13.44
N PHE A 275 -15.45 0.22 -12.48
CA PHE A 275 -15.48 0.62 -11.07
C PHE A 275 -14.08 0.61 -10.44
N ALA A 276 -13.18 -0.25 -10.90
CA ALA A 276 -11.78 -0.27 -10.46
C ALA A 276 -11.07 1.06 -10.77
N ASP A 277 -11.38 1.70 -11.91
CA ASP A 277 -10.90 3.05 -12.24
C ASP A 277 -11.33 4.08 -11.17
N LEU A 278 -12.57 4.02 -10.68
CA LEU A 278 -13.03 4.84 -9.57
C LEU A 278 -12.29 4.50 -8.27
N CYS A 279 -12.13 3.22 -7.94
CA CYS A 279 -11.36 2.77 -6.77
C CYS A 279 -9.92 3.29 -6.78
N LEU A 280 -9.28 3.34 -7.95
CA LEU A 280 -7.95 3.89 -8.13
C LEU A 280 -7.89 5.39 -7.82
N MET A 281 -8.94 6.15 -8.21
CA MET A 281 -9.06 7.56 -7.82
C MET A 281 -9.21 7.73 -6.31
N LEU A 282 -9.97 6.84 -5.65
CA LEU A 282 -10.13 6.88 -4.19
C LEU A 282 -8.79 6.63 -3.48
N PHE A 283 -7.95 5.71 -3.95
CA PHE A 283 -6.61 5.50 -3.39
C PHE A 283 -5.70 6.72 -3.53
N ASN A 284 -5.88 7.50 -4.59
CA ASN A 284 -5.09 8.71 -4.83
C ASN A 284 -5.56 9.93 -4.01
N ALA A 285 -6.75 9.87 -3.41
CA ALA A 285 -7.31 10.98 -2.64
C ALA A 285 -6.50 11.23 -1.36
N ASN A 286 -6.37 12.51 -0.98
CA ASN A 286 -5.75 12.90 0.29
C ASN A 286 -6.43 12.21 1.49
N GLU A 287 -7.74 12.03 1.43
CA GLU A 287 -8.51 11.36 2.48
C GLU A 287 -8.12 9.89 2.69
N PHE A 288 -7.56 9.23 1.68
CA PHE A 288 -7.04 7.86 1.81
C PHE A 288 -5.62 7.82 2.38
N VAL A 289 -4.77 8.77 1.97
CA VAL A 289 -3.32 8.73 2.27
C VAL A 289 -2.93 9.51 3.53
N TYR A 290 -3.88 10.18 4.20
CA TYR A 290 -3.66 10.88 5.46
C TYR A 290 -4.60 10.35 6.57
N VAL A 291 -4.07 10.34 7.79
CA VAL A 291 -4.85 10.16 9.02
C VAL A 291 -5.23 11.55 9.52
N TYR A 292 -6.53 11.78 9.67
CA TYR A 292 -7.14 12.98 10.22
C TYR A 292 -7.66 12.75 11.65
#